data_AF-A0A970PG18-F1
#
_entry.id   AF-A0A970PG18-F1
#
_cell.length_a   1.000
_cell.length_b   1.000
_cell.length_c   1.000
_cell.angle_alpha   90.00
_cell.angle_beta   90.00
_cell.angle_gamma   90.00
#
_symmetry.space_group_name_H-M   'P 1'
#
loop_
_entity.id
_entity.type
_entity.pdbx_description
1 polymer ?
#
loop_
_entity_poly.entity_id
_entity_poly.type
_entity_poly.pdbx_seq_one_letter_code
_entity_poly.pdbx_strand_id
1 'polypeptide(L)'
;MKKGIILIAIGIILLALDIRIPMGDAYPPMEMIDELGEVFQGKIINNLIGIGPKIDVISDVLGYVFLFLGAIFLLKYDFKFIFGMILIPFAIYLYITILRLPYNFILGDLYLKAAGYHFVLVFIEILTELFIIKGVINVVQTTQTKWNVNELLVGWVLAMISKGILSGIHFFYSRGVFYSIYSLVMIGATVFYLNRLYVITKFKLEENS
;
A
#
# COMPACT_ATOMS: atom_id res chain seq x y z
N MET A 1 14.87 -18.67 -3.46
CA MET A 1 13.42 -18.73 -3.19
C MET A 1 13.07 -18.28 -1.77
N LYS A 2 13.41 -19.04 -0.70
CA LYS A 2 13.05 -18.71 0.70
C LYS A 2 13.35 -17.26 1.12
N LYS A 3 14.59 -16.79 0.89
CA LYS A 3 15.00 -15.41 1.21
C LYS A 3 14.12 -14.35 0.52
N GLY A 4 13.81 -14.52 -0.77
CA GLY A 4 12.97 -13.59 -1.53
C GLY A 4 11.53 -13.55 -1.01
N ILE A 5 10.95 -14.71 -0.66
CA ILE A 5 9.61 -14.79 -0.07
C ILE A 5 9.56 -14.10 1.30
N ILE A 6 10.57 -14.30 2.14
CA ILE A 6 10.66 -13.63 3.46
C ILE A 6 10.72 -12.10 3.27
N LEU A 7 11.52 -11.61 2.33
CA LEU A 7 11.60 -10.17 2.06
C LEU A 7 10.26 -9.63 1.55
N ILE A 8 9.55 -10.35 0.67
CA ILE A 8 8.20 -9.95 0.24
C ILE A 8 7.23 -9.93 1.43
N ALA A 9 7.27 -10.94 2.30
CA ALA A 9 6.42 -11.00 3.48
C ALA A 9 6.65 -9.80 4.41
N ILE A 10 7.92 -9.45 4.67
CA ILE A 10 8.27 -8.25 5.45
C ILE A 10 7.75 -6.99 4.76
N GLY A 11 7.92 -6.88 3.45
CA GLY A 11 7.42 -5.75 2.67
C GLY A 11 5.91 -5.56 2.80
N ILE A 12 5.14 -6.65 2.71
CA ILE A 12 3.68 -6.64 2.84
C ILE A 12 3.25 -6.27 4.26
N ILE A 13 3.95 -6.74 5.31
CA ILE A 13 3.67 -6.34 6.70
C ILE A 13 3.82 -4.83 6.85
N LEU A 14 4.92 -4.28 6.37
CA LEU A 14 5.19 -2.86 6.49
C LEU A 14 4.14 -2.04 5.71
N LEU A 15 3.80 -2.43 4.48
CA LEU A 15 2.75 -1.75 3.71
C LEU A 15 1.33 -1.86 4.30
N ALA A 16 1.11 -2.76 5.28
CA ALA A 16 -0.16 -2.89 5.99
C ALA A 16 -0.17 -2.12 7.32
N LEU A 17 0.98 -1.72 7.84
CA LEU A 17 1.08 -0.92 9.06
C LEU A 17 1.17 0.55 8.66
N ASP A 18 0.12 1.31 8.96
CA ASP A 18 0.06 2.74 8.64
C ASP A 18 0.18 3.56 9.94
N ILE A 19 1.43 3.88 10.29
CA ILE A 19 1.79 4.63 11.50
C ILE A 19 2.41 5.96 11.08
N ARG A 20 1.59 7.01 11.10
CA ARG A 20 2.01 8.34 10.66
C ARG A 20 2.46 9.23 11.81
N ILE A 21 3.65 9.80 11.69
CA ILE A 21 4.22 10.75 12.64
C ILE A 21 4.24 12.14 11.97
N PRO A 22 3.80 13.21 12.66
CA PRO A 22 3.94 14.57 12.13
C PRO A 22 5.42 14.94 12.03
N MET A 23 5.86 15.41 10.86
CA MET A 23 7.27 15.73 10.61
C MET A 23 7.39 16.85 9.59
N GLY A 24 7.89 18.02 10.02
CA GLY A 24 8.09 19.20 9.19
C GLY A 24 7.22 20.38 9.62
N ASP A 25 7.32 21.47 8.87
CA ASP A 25 6.55 22.69 9.10
C ASP A 25 5.08 22.49 8.72
N ALA A 26 4.18 23.16 9.44
CA ALA A 26 2.76 23.16 9.09
C ALA A 26 2.55 23.59 7.64
N TYR A 27 1.52 23.02 6.99
CA TYR A 27 1.17 23.44 5.64
C TYR A 27 0.67 24.90 5.64
N PRO A 28 0.89 25.65 4.55
CA PRO A 28 0.38 27.01 4.44
C PRO A 28 -1.16 27.01 4.59
N PRO A 29 -1.74 28.11 5.11
CA PRO A 29 -3.17 28.23 5.27
C PRO A 29 -3.85 28.07 3.92
N MET A 30 -4.87 27.23 3.91
CA MET A 30 -5.62 26.83 2.73
C MET A 30 -6.75 27.85 2.47
N GLU A 31 -6.71 28.56 1.35
CA GLU A 31 -7.77 29.49 0.93
C GLU A 31 -8.92 28.74 0.24
N MET A 32 -10.16 29.04 0.63
CA MET A 32 -11.34 28.38 0.05
C MET A 32 -11.70 28.98 -1.31
N ILE A 33 -12.03 28.12 -2.28
CA ILE A 33 -12.60 28.53 -3.58
C ILE A 33 -14.13 28.39 -3.57
N ASP A 34 -14.84 29.40 -4.06
CA ASP A 34 -16.32 29.39 -4.07
C ASP A 34 -16.93 28.27 -4.95
N GLU A 35 -16.21 27.82 -6.00
CA GLU A 35 -16.68 26.79 -6.95
C GLU A 35 -16.64 25.35 -6.42
N LEU A 36 -15.66 25.00 -5.58
CA LEU A 36 -15.57 23.68 -4.96
C LEU A 36 -16.29 23.80 -3.60
N GLY A 37 -17.55 23.40 -3.49
CA GLY A 37 -18.36 23.65 -2.28
C GLY A 37 -17.64 23.38 -0.95
N GLU A 38 -17.92 24.20 0.07
CA GLU A 38 -17.20 24.25 1.36
C GLU A 38 -16.99 22.88 2.04
N VAL A 39 -17.94 21.96 1.88
CA VAL A 39 -17.84 20.60 2.45
C VAL A 39 -16.69 19.81 1.84
N PHE A 40 -16.45 19.96 0.54
CA PHE A 40 -15.38 19.24 -0.14
C PHE A 40 -14.01 19.79 0.26
N GLN A 41 -13.84 21.11 0.30
CA GLN A 41 -12.56 21.72 0.67
C GLN A 41 -12.28 21.67 2.17
N GLY A 42 -13.23 22.13 2.99
CA GLY A 42 -13.06 22.30 4.43
C GLY A 42 -13.07 21.01 5.23
N LYS A 43 -13.74 19.96 4.73
CA LYS A 43 -13.79 18.64 5.38
C LYS A 43 -13.05 17.57 4.60
N ILE A 44 -13.44 17.29 3.35
CA ILE A 44 -12.95 16.10 2.63
C ILE A 44 -11.46 16.20 2.30
N ILE A 45 -10.99 17.31 1.72
CA ILE A 45 -9.57 17.43 1.41
C ILE A 45 -8.74 17.63 2.67
N ASN A 46 -9.25 18.38 3.65
CA ASN A 46 -8.58 18.56 4.93
C ASN A 46 -8.37 17.21 5.65
N ASN A 47 -9.26 16.24 5.45
CA ASN A 47 -9.08 14.88 5.94
C ASN A 47 -7.88 14.15 5.30
N LEU A 48 -7.58 14.44 4.03
CA LEU A 48 -6.47 13.83 3.28
C LEU A 48 -5.12 14.50 3.54
N ILE A 49 -5.08 15.83 3.47
CA ILE A 49 -3.85 16.63 3.59
C ILE A 49 -3.48 16.82 5.05
N GLY A 50 -4.48 17.16 5.89
CA GLY A 50 -4.27 17.56 7.28
C GLY A 50 -3.60 18.93 7.43
N ILE A 51 -3.16 19.23 8.65
CA ILE A 51 -2.62 20.54 9.05
C ILE A 51 -1.11 20.65 8.75
N GLY A 52 -0.45 19.52 8.47
CA GLY A 52 0.97 19.47 8.20
C GLY A 52 1.40 18.10 7.66
N PRO A 53 2.62 18.01 7.13
CA PRO A 53 3.18 16.76 6.62
C PRO A 53 3.22 15.72 7.74
N LYS A 54 2.52 14.62 7.48
CA LYS A 54 2.60 13.41 8.29
C LYS A 54 3.24 12.37 7.42
N ILE A 55 4.43 11.94 7.81
CA ILE A 55 5.19 10.98 7.03
C ILE A 55 5.07 9.61 7.69
N ASP A 56 4.78 8.62 6.86
CA ASP A 56 4.89 7.19 7.15
C ASP A 56 6.24 6.67 6.60
N VAL A 57 7.34 7.31 7.02
CA VAL A 57 8.67 7.05 6.40
C VAL A 57 9.09 5.60 6.59
N ILE A 58 8.78 5.04 7.76
CA ILE A 58 9.36 3.79 8.22
C ILE A 58 8.60 2.60 7.63
N SER A 59 7.30 2.72 7.35
CA SER A 59 6.53 1.56 6.88
C SER A 59 6.43 1.49 5.36
N ASP A 60 6.02 2.58 4.70
CA ASP A 60 5.65 2.49 3.28
C ASP A 60 6.87 2.36 2.35
N VAL A 61 7.83 3.28 2.47
CA VAL A 61 9.03 3.28 1.60
C VAL A 61 9.88 2.05 1.85
N LEU A 62 10.11 1.68 3.13
CA LEU A 62 10.83 0.44 3.45
C LEU A 62 10.06 -0.79 2.99
N GLY A 63 8.73 -0.81 3.13
CA GLY A 63 7.87 -1.88 2.60
C GLY A 63 8.11 -2.11 1.12
N TYR A 64 8.12 -1.03 0.33
CA TYR A 64 8.47 -1.07 -1.08
C TYR A 64 9.91 -1.51 -1.36
N VAL A 65 10.89 -1.09 -0.57
CA VAL A 65 12.28 -1.57 -0.69
C VAL A 65 12.36 -3.09 -0.47
N PHE A 66 11.69 -3.61 0.56
CA PHE A 66 11.65 -5.04 0.85
C PHE A 66 10.92 -5.84 -0.25
N LEU A 67 9.82 -5.32 -0.80
CA LEU A 67 9.17 -5.90 -1.97
C LEU A 67 10.11 -5.95 -3.18
N PHE A 68 10.83 -4.85 -3.46
CA PHE A 68 11.74 -4.76 -4.60
C PHE A 68 12.91 -5.74 -4.47
N LEU A 69 13.55 -5.78 -3.29
CA LEU A 69 14.63 -6.73 -3.02
C LEU A 69 14.13 -8.18 -3.10
N GLY A 70 12.96 -8.47 -2.53
CA GLY A 70 12.34 -9.78 -2.61
C GLY A 70 12.04 -10.20 -4.06
N ALA A 71 11.53 -9.28 -4.87
CA ALA A 71 11.28 -9.48 -6.29
C ALA A 71 12.57 -9.78 -7.07
N ILE A 72 13.67 -9.06 -6.81
CA ILE A 72 14.98 -9.35 -7.43
C ILE A 72 15.40 -10.81 -7.18
N PHE A 73 15.29 -11.30 -5.94
CA PHE A 73 15.64 -12.68 -5.60
C PHE A 73 14.74 -13.73 -6.29
N LEU A 74 13.53 -13.33 -6.69
CA LEU A 74 12.55 -14.21 -7.32
C LEU A 74 12.46 -14.05 -8.85
N LEU A 75 13.07 -13.01 -9.43
CA LEU A 75 13.04 -12.71 -10.86
C LEU A 75 13.54 -13.89 -11.72
N LYS A 76 14.51 -14.65 -11.21
CA LYS A 76 15.05 -15.84 -11.89
C LYS A 76 14.05 -17.00 -12.00
N TYR A 77 12.96 -16.97 -11.24
CA TYR A 77 11.92 -18.00 -11.26
C TYR A 77 10.68 -17.55 -12.05
N ASP A 78 10.36 -16.25 -12.03
CA ASP A 78 9.28 -15.69 -12.86
C ASP A 78 9.63 -14.26 -13.30
N PHE A 79 9.55 -13.97 -14.59
CA PHE A 79 9.90 -12.66 -15.13
C PHE A 79 8.83 -11.57 -14.87
N LYS A 80 7.58 -11.96 -14.58
CA LYS A 80 6.46 -11.03 -14.34
C LYS A 80 6.64 -10.19 -13.08
N PHE A 81 7.56 -10.55 -12.18
CA PHE A 81 7.97 -9.67 -11.07
C PHE A 81 8.44 -8.29 -11.56
N ILE A 82 8.93 -8.18 -12.80
CA ILE A 82 9.40 -6.92 -13.38
C ILE A 82 8.32 -5.84 -13.41
N PHE A 83 7.05 -6.22 -13.63
CA PHE A 83 5.94 -5.27 -13.65
C PHE A 83 5.73 -4.63 -12.28
N GLY A 84 5.76 -5.42 -11.21
CA GLY A 84 5.70 -4.90 -9.84
C GLY A 84 6.92 -4.03 -9.52
N MET A 85 8.11 -4.45 -9.94
CA MET A 85 9.36 -3.69 -9.73
C MET A 85 9.35 -2.31 -10.39
N ILE A 86 8.76 -2.18 -11.59
CA ILE A 86 8.64 -0.90 -12.29
C ILE A 86 7.66 0.04 -11.58
N LEU A 87 6.59 -0.49 -10.99
CA LEU A 87 5.60 0.32 -10.28
C LEU A 87 6.09 0.84 -8.93
N ILE A 88 7.02 0.14 -8.27
CA ILE A 88 7.57 0.54 -6.97
C ILE A 88 8.17 1.96 -6.99
N PRO A 89 9.12 2.30 -7.88
CA PRO A 89 9.63 3.68 -7.99
C PRO A 89 8.53 4.70 -8.27
N PHE A 90 7.50 4.33 -9.03
CA PHE A 90 6.38 5.22 -9.33
C PHE A 90 5.52 5.49 -8.08
N ALA A 91 5.25 4.47 -7.26
CA ALA A 91 4.56 4.62 -5.98
C ALA A 91 5.34 5.54 -5.02
N ILE A 92 6.66 5.32 -4.89
CA ILE A 92 7.54 6.15 -4.05
C ILE A 92 7.56 7.60 -4.57
N TYR A 93 7.65 7.80 -5.88
CA TYR A 93 7.62 9.13 -6.48
C TYR A 93 6.29 9.85 -6.21
N LEU A 94 5.15 9.17 -6.37
CA LEU A 94 3.83 9.72 -6.08
C LEU A 94 3.69 10.08 -4.60
N TYR A 95 4.14 9.22 -3.70
CA TYR A 95 4.14 9.45 -2.27
C TYR A 95 4.90 10.73 -1.89
N ILE A 96 6.13 10.89 -2.38
CA ILE A 96 6.94 12.09 -2.13
C ILE A 96 6.30 13.32 -2.76
N THR A 97 5.71 13.17 -3.95
CA THR A 97 5.03 14.26 -4.65
C THR A 97 3.84 14.77 -3.83
N ILE A 98 3.00 13.88 -3.31
CA ILE A 98 1.82 14.24 -2.49
C ILE A 98 2.23 15.04 -1.25
N LEU A 99 3.30 14.64 -0.57
CA LEU A 99 3.83 15.37 0.60
C LEU A 99 4.30 16.78 0.25
N ARG A 100 4.77 17.00 -0.97
CA ARG A 100 5.28 18.30 -1.44
C ARG A 100 4.21 19.18 -2.07
N LEU A 101 3.06 18.61 -2.47
CA LEU A 101 1.99 19.35 -3.14
C LEU A 101 1.60 20.63 -2.38
N PRO A 102 1.35 20.60 -1.05
CA PRO A 102 0.87 21.79 -0.35
C PRO A 102 1.90 22.92 -0.22
N TYR A 103 3.19 22.65 -0.44
CA TYR A 103 4.24 23.69 -0.46
C TYR A 103 4.42 24.34 -1.83
N ASN A 104 4.01 23.65 -2.90
CA ASN A 104 4.25 24.09 -4.28
C ASN A 104 3.00 24.72 -4.93
N PHE A 105 1.82 24.50 -4.36
CA PHE A 105 0.55 24.99 -4.89
C PHE A 105 -0.22 25.75 -3.79
N ILE A 106 -0.80 26.89 -4.13
CA ILE A 106 -1.34 27.86 -3.14
C ILE A 106 -2.88 27.86 -3.05
N LEU A 107 -3.63 27.20 -3.95
CA LEU A 107 -5.08 27.43 -4.12
C LEU A 107 -5.85 26.15 -4.53
N GLY A 108 -7.01 26.31 -5.19
CA GLY A 108 -7.90 25.32 -5.82
C GLY A 108 -7.29 24.08 -6.43
N ASP A 109 -6.28 24.30 -7.26
CA ASP A 109 -5.54 23.25 -7.95
C ASP A 109 -4.94 22.23 -6.99
N LEU A 110 -4.52 22.66 -5.79
CA LEU A 110 -3.97 21.80 -4.77
C LEU A 110 -4.99 20.74 -4.34
N TYR A 111 -6.26 21.13 -4.17
CA TYR A 111 -7.30 20.24 -3.68
C TYR A 111 -7.59 19.11 -4.66
N LEU A 112 -7.88 19.45 -5.91
CA LEU A 112 -8.17 18.45 -6.94
C LEU A 112 -6.96 17.55 -7.20
N LYS A 113 -5.75 18.14 -7.22
CA LYS A 113 -4.50 17.37 -7.40
C LYS A 113 -4.24 16.46 -6.20
N ALA A 114 -4.36 16.94 -4.96
CA ALA A 114 -4.12 16.10 -3.78
C ALA A 114 -5.06 14.90 -3.73
N ALA A 115 -6.36 15.10 -4.00
CA ALA A 115 -7.31 14.01 -4.10
C ALA A 115 -6.96 13.03 -5.23
N GLY A 116 -6.74 13.55 -6.45
CA GLY A 116 -6.41 12.75 -7.62
C GLY A 116 -5.14 11.92 -7.42
N TYR A 117 -4.07 12.54 -6.93
CA TYR A 117 -2.81 11.85 -6.67
C TYR A 117 -2.94 10.79 -5.56
N HIS A 118 -3.74 11.03 -4.52
CA HIS A 118 -3.99 10.03 -3.48
C HIS A 118 -4.70 8.78 -4.04
N PHE A 119 -5.72 8.95 -4.88
CA PHE A 119 -6.39 7.80 -5.52
C PHE A 119 -5.47 7.07 -6.49
N VAL A 120 -4.67 7.80 -7.28
CA VAL A 120 -3.67 7.21 -8.18
C VAL A 120 -2.63 6.44 -7.38
N LEU A 121 -2.14 6.98 -6.26
CA LEU A 121 -1.21 6.27 -5.38
C LEU A 121 -1.81 4.93 -4.95
N VAL A 122 -2.98 4.94 -4.30
CA VAL A 122 -3.67 3.73 -3.81
C VAL A 122 -3.86 2.70 -4.93
N PHE A 123 -4.26 3.15 -6.12
CA PHE A 123 -4.39 2.28 -7.28
C PHE A 123 -3.06 1.63 -7.68
N ILE A 124 -1.98 2.39 -7.70
CA ILE A 124 -0.63 1.89 -7.99
C ILE A 124 -0.15 0.93 -6.90
N GLU A 125 -0.46 1.16 -5.63
CA GLU A 125 -0.09 0.24 -4.54
C GLU A 125 -0.76 -1.12 -4.73
N ILE A 126 -2.09 -1.12 -4.97
CA ILE A 126 -2.88 -2.34 -5.21
C ILE A 126 -2.34 -3.08 -6.44
N LEU A 127 -2.04 -2.37 -7.53
CA LEU A 127 -1.46 -2.97 -8.73
C LEU A 127 -0.06 -3.56 -8.47
N THR A 128 0.78 -2.85 -7.71
CA THR A 128 2.12 -3.30 -7.35
C THR A 128 2.03 -4.62 -6.59
N GLU A 129 1.21 -4.68 -5.54
CA GLU A 129 1.00 -5.89 -4.75
C GLU A 129 0.40 -7.04 -5.60
N LEU A 130 -0.55 -6.73 -6.49
CA LEU A 130 -1.11 -7.71 -7.42
C LEU A 130 -0.04 -8.36 -8.29
N PHE A 131 0.85 -7.58 -8.91
CA PHE A 131 1.88 -8.12 -9.79
C PHE A 131 2.92 -8.92 -9.00
N ILE A 132 3.34 -8.43 -7.84
CA ILE A 132 4.27 -9.16 -6.95
C ILE A 132 3.66 -10.50 -6.54
N ILE A 133 2.39 -10.53 -6.15
CA ILE A 133 1.72 -11.75 -5.67
C ILE A 133 1.43 -12.72 -6.80
N LYS A 134 1.06 -12.24 -7.98
CA LYS A 134 1.00 -13.09 -9.18
C LYS A 134 2.35 -13.72 -9.50
N GLY A 135 3.45 -12.98 -9.31
CA GLY A 135 4.79 -13.53 -9.39
C GLY A 135 5.03 -14.64 -8.37
N VAL A 136 4.70 -14.39 -7.09
CA VAL A 136 4.85 -15.38 -6.01
C VAL A 136 4.02 -16.63 -6.29
N ILE A 137 2.77 -16.48 -6.71
CA ILE A 137 1.88 -17.58 -7.07
C ILE A 137 2.48 -18.40 -8.20
N ASN A 138 3.01 -17.79 -9.25
CA ASN A 138 3.60 -18.55 -10.34
C ASN A 138 4.84 -19.35 -9.91
N VAL A 139 5.61 -18.83 -8.97
CA VAL A 139 6.77 -19.54 -8.38
C VAL A 139 6.33 -20.71 -7.50
N VAL A 140 5.15 -20.61 -6.88
CA VAL A 140 4.67 -21.55 -5.87
C VAL A 140 3.71 -22.60 -6.45
N GLN A 141 2.93 -22.25 -7.47
CA GLN A 141 1.92 -23.11 -8.11
C GLN A 141 2.51 -24.37 -8.75
N THR A 142 3.80 -24.35 -9.12
CA THR A 142 4.49 -25.53 -9.66
C THR A 142 4.67 -26.64 -8.63
N THR A 143 4.44 -26.34 -7.35
CA THR A 143 4.71 -27.24 -6.22
C THR A 143 3.52 -27.38 -5.27
N GLN A 144 2.39 -26.75 -5.56
CA GLN A 144 1.30 -26.61 -4.61
C GLN A 144 -0.05 -26.85 -5.27
N THR A 145 -1.02 -27.30 -4.48
CA THR A 145 -2.37 -27.56 -4.97
C THR A 145 -3.08 -26.24 -5.31
N LYS A 146 -4.02 -26.32 -6.27
CA LYS A 146 -4.88 -25.18 -6.62
C LYS A 146 -5.65 -24.63 -5.42
N TRP A 147 -6.02 -25.50 -4.47
CA TRP A 147 -6.69 -25.12 -3.24
C TRP A 147 -5.85 -24.14 -2.41
N ASN A 148 -4.60 -24.50 -2.13
CA ASN A 148 -3.69 -23.68 -1.34
C ASN A 148 -3.42 -22.31 -2.01
N VAL A 149 -3.24 -22.30 -3.32
CA VAL A 149 -3.06 -21.06 -4.10
C VAL A 149 -4.30 -20.17 -4.03
N ASN A 150 -5.50 -20.75 -4.09
CA ASN A 150 -6.75 -20.00 -3.99
C ASN A 150 -6.94 -19.40 -2.58
N GLU A 151 -6.60 -20.12 -1.51
CA GLU A 151 -6.65 -19.57 -0.15
C GLU A 151 -5.72 -18.36 0.03
N LEU A 152 -4.52 -18.42 -0.56
CA LEU A 152 -3.58 -17.29 -0.58
C LEU A 152 -4.20 -16.08 -1.31
N LEU A 153 -4.81 -16.30 -2.47
CA LEU A 153 -5.47 -15.25 -3.24
C LEU A 153 -6.64 -14.63 -2.47
N VAL A 154 -7.45 -15.43 -1.77
CA VAL A 154 -8.56 -14.93 -0.94
C VAL A 154 -8.04 -13.99 0.14
N GLY A 155 -6.96 -14.37 0.84
CA GLY A 155 -6.34 -13.52 1.85
C GLY A 155 -5.85 -12.19 1.28
N TRP A 156 -5.22 -12.21 0.10
CA TRP A 156 -4.78 -11.01 -0.58
C TRP A 156 -5.95 -10.12 -1.03
N VAL A 157 -6.99 -10.70 -1.65
CA VAL A 157 -8.19 -9.97 -2.08
C VAL A 157 -8.83 -9.26 -0.89
N LEU A 158 -8.94 -9.94 0.26
CA LEU A 158 -9.48 -9.35 1.48
C LEU A 158 -8.64 -8.13 1.92
N ALA A 159 -7.31 -8.27 1.94
CA ALA A 159 -6.42 -7.16 2.30
C ALA A 159 -6.54 -5.96 1.34
N MET A 160 -6.66 -6.20 0.03
CA MET A 160 -6.80 -5.12 -0.96
C MET A 160 -8.15 -4.42 -0.89
N ILE A 161 -9.23 -5.17 -0.67
CA ILE A 161 -10.55 -4.57 -0.44
C ILE A 161 -10.51 -3.71 0.82
N SER A 162 -9.88 -4.18 1.91
CA SER A 162 -9.71 -3.38 3.12
C SER A 162 -8.90 -2.11 2.87
N LYS A 163 -7.81 -2.17 2.09
CA LYS A 163 -7.01 -1.00 1.69
C LYS A 163 -7.85 0.02 0.88
N GLY A 164 -8.65 -0.46 -0.08
CA GLY A 164 -9.57 0.39 -0.84
C GLY A 164 -10.64 1.06 0.04
N ILE A 165 -11.25 0.30 0.96
CA ILE A 165 -12.22 0.83 1.93
C ILE A 165 -11.56 1.88 2.84
N LEU A 166 -10.36 1.60 3.36
CA LEU A 166 -9.60 2.53 4.18
C LEU A 166 -9.30 3.84 3.45
N SER A 167 -8.95 3.77 2.16
CA SER A 167 -8.79 4.98 1.34
C SER A 167 -10.09 5.78 1.26
N GLY A 168 -11.24 5.12 1.09
CA GLY A 168 -12.55 5.78 1.10
C GLY A 168 -12.91 6.39 2.46
N ILE A 169 -12.67 5.66 3.55
CA ILE A 169 -12.90 6.16 4.92
C ILE A 169 -12.01 7.38 5.19
N HIS A 170 -10.73 7.31 4.81
CA HIS A 170 -9.79 8.42 4.97
C HIS A 170 -10.28 9.66 4.22
N PHE A 171 -10.77 9.48 3.00
CA PHE A 171 -11.33 10.54 2.17
C PHE A 171 -12.55 11.21 2.82
N PHE A 172 -13.56 10.43 3.23
CA PHE A 172 -14.82 10.99 3.73
C PHE A 172 -14.82 11.37 5.22
N TYR A 173 -14.13 10.60 6.06
CA TYR A 173 -14.29 10.63 7.52
C TYR A 173 -12.98 10.84 8.30
N SER A 174 -11.86 11.09 7.61
CA SER A 174 -10.53 11.23 8.24
C SER A 174 -10.07 9.95 8.95
N ARG A 175 -8.98 10.08 9.73
CA ARG A 175 -8.39 9.02 10.55
C ARG A 175 -9.05 8.88 11.92
N GLY A 176 -10.38 8.87 11.95
CA GLY A 176 -11.17 8.69 13.16
C GLY A 176 -11.28 7.22 13.61
N VAL A 177 -12.21 6.95 14.52
CA VAL A 177 -12.45 5.60 15.08
C VAL A 177 -12.73 4.55 14.00
N PHE A 178 -13.51 4.92 12.98
CA PHE A 178 -13.81 4.02 11.85
C PHE A 178 -12.55 3.60 11.09
N TYR A 179 -11.61 4.52 10.87
CA TYR A 179 -10.35 4.22 10.23
C TYR A 179 -9.53 3.22 11.05
N SER A 180 -9.43 3.43 12.37
CA SER A 180 -8.71 2.52 13.26
C SER A 180 -9.29 1.11 13.28
N ILE A 181 -10.63 0.98 13.31
CA ILE A 181 -11.30 -0.33 13.26
C ILE A 181 -10.99 -1.05 11.94
N TYR A 182 -11.14 -0.38 10.81
CA TYR A 182 -10.86 -0.99 9.50
C TYR A 182 -9.36 -1.26 9.29
N SER A 183 -8.48 -0.49 9.92
CA SER A 183 -7.03 -0.75 9.93
C SER A 183 -6.72 -2.08 10.63
N LEU A 184 -7.38 -2.36 11.76
CA LEU A 184 -7.27 -3.67 12.43
C LEU A 184 -7.77 -4.82 11.54
N VAL A 185 -8.85 -4.61 10.79
CA VAL A 185 -9.35 -5.61 9.82
C VAL A 185 -8.31 -5.85 8.72
N MET A 186 -7.70 -4.80 8.18
CA MET A 186 -6.65 -4.90 7.17
C MET A 186 -5.42 -5.66 7.71
N ILE A 187 -4.99 -5.37 8.93
CA ILE A 187 -3.91 -6.10 9.60
C ILE A 187 -4.27 -7.58 9.75
N GLY A 188 -5.50 -7.89 10.22
CA GLY A 188 -5.98 -9.27 10.33
C GLY A 188 -5.99 -10.03 9.00
N ALA A 189 -6.48 -9.39 7.92
CA ALA A 189 -6.45 -9.95 6.57
C ALA A 189 -5.02 -10.19 6.08
N THR A 190 -4.11 -9.26 6.37
CA THR A 190 -2.69 -9.37 6.03
C THR A 190 -2.02 -10.52 6.78
N VAL A 191 -2.28 -10.66 8.09
CA VAL A 191 -1.76 -11.79 8.89
C VAL A 191 -2.29 -13.12 8.37
N PHE A 192 -3.58 -13.20 8.00
CA PHE A 192 -4.14 -14.41 7.39
C PHE A 192 -3.42 -14.76 6.08
N TYR A 193 -3.23 -13.77 5.20
CA TYR A 193 -2.49 -13.93 3.94
C TYR A 193 -1.06 -14.41 4.18
N LEU A 194 -0.33 -13.81 5.12
CA LEU A 194 1.06 -14.17 5.44
C LEU A 194 1.17 -15.56 6.06
N ASN A 195 0.22 -15.94 6.92
CA ASN A 195 0.17 -17.29 7.46
C ASN A 195 0.00 -18.32 6.34
N ARG A 196 -0.90 -18.08 5.37
CA ARG A 196 -1.05 -18.96 4.20
C ARG A 196 0.22 -19.00 3.37
N LEU A 197 0.85 -17.86 3.11
CA LEU A 197 2.14 -17.80 2.40
C LEU A 197 3.22 -18.62 3.12
N TYR A 198 3.31 -18.53 4.44
CA TYR A 198 4.24 -19.30 5.25
C TYR A 198 3.97 -20.80 5.16
N VAL A 199 2.73 -21.23 5.38
CA VAL A 199 2.33 -22.65 5.33
C VAL A 199 2.71 -23.26 3.99
N ILE A 200 2.34 -22.60 2.89
CA ILE A 200 2.57 -23.07 1.52
C ILE A 200 4.07 -23.16 1.20
N THR A 201 4.90 -22.32 1.81
CA THR A 201 6.34 -22.27 1.54
C THR A 201 7.16 -23.14 2.49
N LYS A 202 6.64 -23.43 3.69
CA LYS A 202 7.25 -24.34 4.68
C LYS A 202 7.23 -25.79 4.20
N PHE A 203 6.10 -26.28 3.66
CA PHE A 203 6.00 -27.67 3.20
C PHE A 203 7.00 -28.03 2.09
N LYS A 204 7.56 -27.04 1.38
CA LYS A 204 8.61 -27.23 0.37
C LYS A 204 10.03 -27.25 0.94
N LEU A 205 10.23 -26.72 2.16
CA LEU A 205 11.54 -26.66 2.82
C LEU A 205 11.90 -27.96 3.54
N GLU A 206 10.91 -28.76 3.93
CA GLU A 206 11.13 -30.07 4.57
C GLU A 206 11.37 -31.19 3.55
N GLU A 207 10.93 -31.07 2.29
CA GLU A 207 11.22 -32.06 1.23
C GLU A 207 12.62 -31.94 0.60
N ASN A 208 13.38 -30.89 0.90
CA ASN A 208 14.74 -30.67 0.37
C ASN A 208 15.82 -30.57 1.46
N SER A 209 15.57 -31.13 2.65
CA SER A 209 16.58 -31.31 3.70
C SER A 209 16.95 -32.77 3.86
#